data_AF-A0A957ZQ96-F1
#
_entry.id   AF-A0A957ZQ96-F1
#
_cell.length_a   1.000
_cell.length_b   1.000
_cell.length_c   1.000
_cell.angle_alpha   90.00
_cell.angle_beta   90.00
_cell.angle_gamma   90.00
#
_symmetry.space_group_name_H-M   'P 1'
#
loop_
_entity.id
_entity.type
_entity.pdbx_description
1 polymer ?
#
loop_
_entity_poly.entity_id
_entity_poly.type
_entity_poly.pdbx_seq_one_letter_code
_entity_poly.pdbx_strand_id
1 'polypeptide(L)'
;EEWEFTHLEAAIERLPLLEKAGLRAHWAGLYEVTPDAHPIISGIAERPNYYVVAGFSGHGFMHGPIAGLLMTEIILDGAAHTEDIRSLDYARFAEGRLVREYNVI
;
A
#
# COMPACT_ATOMS: atom_id res chain seq x y z
N GLU A 1 -6.00 -16.42 18.68
CA GLU A 1 -7.36 -17.00 18.84
C GLU A 1 -8.42 -15.91 18.87
N GLU A 2 -8.39 -14.93 19.79
CA GLU A 2 -9.43 -13.88 19.89
C GLU A 2 -9.64 -13.06 18.60
N TRP A 3 -8.56 -12.68 17.90
CA TRP A 3 -8.64 -11.98 16.62
C TRP A 3 -9.40 -12.81 15.57
N GLU A 4 -9.10 -14.10 15.45
CA GLU A 4 -9.70 -14.96 14.44
C GLU A 4 -11.19 -15.15 14.68
N PHE A 5 -11.61 -15.44 15.90
CA PHE A 5 -13.02 -15.59 16.24
C PHE A 5 -13.81 -14.31 15.96
N THR A 6 -13.29 -13.14 16.37
CA THR A 6 -13.92 -11.84 16.10
C THR A 6 -14.17 -11.62 14.60
N HIS A 7 -13.20 -11.95 13.75
CA HIS A 7 -13.31 -11.74 12.30
C HIS A 7 -14.19 -12.80 11.62
N LEU A 8 -14.17 -14.05 12.11
CA LEU A 8 -15.05 -15.10 11.62
C LEU A 8 -16.52 -14.81 11.96
N GLU A 9 -16.82 -14.32 13.17
CA GLU A 9 -18.17 -13.91 13.56
C GLU A 9 -18.69 -12.79 12.65
N ALA A 10 -17.89 -11.74 12.43
CA ALA A 10 -18.25 -10.65 11.53
C ALA A 10 -18.42 -11.10 10.07
N ALA A 11 -17.64 -12.09 9.62
CA ALA A 11 -17.76 -12.67 8.29
C ALA A 11 -19.04 -13.51 8.15
N ILE A 12 -19.40 -14.31 9.15
CA ILE A 12 -20.64 -15.11 9.19
C ILE A 12 -21.87 -14.20 9.21
N GLU A 13 -21.84 -13.09 9.96
CA GLU A 13 -22.93 -12.10 9.96
C GLU A 13 -23.18 -11.53 8.56
N ARG A 14 -22.10 -11.23 7.82
CA ARG A 14 -22.18 -10.72 6.44
C ARG A 14 -22.54 -11.78 5.41
N LEU A 15 -22.05 -13.01 5.58
CA LEU A 15 -22.26 -14.13 4.66
C LEU A 15 -22.58 -15.42 5.45
N PRO A 16 -23.85 -15.65 5.82
CA PRO A 16 -24.24 -16.75 6.72
C PRO A 16 -23.87 -18.16 6.23
N LEU A 17 -23.66 -18.34 4.92
CA LEU A 17 -23.19 -19.61 4.36
C LEU A 17 -21.80 -20.02 4.89
N LEU A 18 -20.99 -19.09 5.39
CA LEU A 18 -19.66 -19.36 5.94
C LEU A 18 -19.70 -20.17 7.24
N GLU A 19 -20.81 -20.17 7.98
CA GLU A 19 -20.97 -20.98 9.22
C GLU A 19 -20.69 -22.48 8.97
N LYS A 20 -20.95 -22.94 7.74
CA LYS A 20 -20.80 -24.35 7.34
C LYS A 20 -19.51 -24.62 6.57
N ALA A 21 -18.70 -23.61 6.27
CA ALA A 21 -17.59 -23.72 5.32
C ALA A 21 -16.30 -24.32 5.93
N GLY A 22 -16.11 -24.23 7.25
CA GLY A 22 -14.90 -24.67 7.95
C GLY A 22 -13.63 -23.89 7.59
N LEU A 23 -12.63 -23.86 8.48
CA LEU A 23 -11.34 -23.20 8.22
C LEU A 23 -10.33 -24.21 7.65
N ARG A 24 -9.83 -23.96 6.43
CA ARG A 24 -8.83 -24.84 5.79
C ARG A 24 -7.39 -24.48 6.18
N ALA A 25 -7.08 -23.18 6.17
CA ALA A 25 -5.74 -22.67 6.41
C ALA A 25 -5.81 -21.18 6.77
N HIS A 26 -4.77 -20.70 7.45
CA HIS A 26 -4.58 -19.29 7.79
C HIS A 26 -3.09 -18.96 7.63
N TRP A 27 -2.79 -17.69 7.33
CA TRP A 27 -1.43 -17.19 7.21
C TRP A 27 -1.40 -15.73 7.66
N ALA A 28 -0.19 -15.22 7.89
CA ALA A 28 0.06 -13.82 8.17
C ALA A 28 1.10 -13.28 7.19
N GLY A 29 1.01 -11.98 6.92
CA GLY A 29 1.96 -11.24 6.11
C GLY A 29 2.28 -9.91 6.77
N LEU A 30 3.31 -9.23 6.25
CA LEU A 30 3.73 -7.92 6.75
C LEU A 30 3.04 -6.81 5.96
N TYR A 31 2.60 -5.78 6.68
CA TYR A 31 2.23 -4.50 6.09
C TYR A 31 3.36 -3.50 6.33
N GLU A 32 3.78 -2.86 5.25
CA GLU A 32 4.68 -1.71 5.26
C GLU A 32 3.84 -0.43 5.31
N VAL A 33 3.53 0.01 6.53
CA VAL A 33 2.64 1.13 6.78
C VAL A 33 3.42 2.44 6.86
N THR A 34 3.08 3.39 6.00
CA THR A 34 3.61 4.76 6.06
C THR A 34 2.76 5.62 7.00
N PRO A 35 3.30 6.74 7.54
CA PRO A 35 2.56 7.65 8.43
C PRO A 35 1.21 8.14 7.89
N ASP A 36 1.07 8.18 6.57
CA ASP A 36 -0.11 8.69 5.86
C ASP A 36 -0.86 7.62 5.06
N ALA A 37 -0.44 6.36 5.20
CA ALA A 37 -0.96 5.17 4.54
C ALA A 37 -0.89 5.18 3.00
N HIS A 38 -0.11 6.10 2.40
CA HIS A 38 0.15 6.14 0.97
C HIS A 38 1.53 5.55 0.63
N PRO A 39 1.72 4.99 -0.58
CA PRO A 39 3.02 4.48 -0.99
C PRO A 39 4.05 5.60 -1.16
N ILE A 40 5.30 5.19 -1.31
CA ILE A 40 6.41 6.03 -1.73
C ILE A 40 6.78 5.58 -3.14
N ILE A 41 6.71 6.49 -4.11
CA ILE A 41 7.09 6.22 -5.50
C ILE A 41 7.93 7.41 -5.99
N SER A 42 9.23 7.37 -5.73
CA SER A 42 10.13 8.48 -6.12
C SER A 42 11.61 8.09 -6.17
N GLY A 43 12.41 8.93 -6.83
CA GLY A 43 13.84 9.02 -6.54
C GLY A 43 14.11 9.71 -5.19
N ILE A 44 15.35 9.64 -4.72
CA ILE A 44 15.82 10.34 -3.52
C ILE A 44 16.79 11.45 -3.92
N ALA A 45 16.45 12.70 -3.62
CA ALA A 45 17.20 13.89 -4.07
C ALA A 45 18.66 13.87 -3.61
N GLU A 46 18.90 13.39 -2.39
CA GLU A 46 20.23 13.31 -1.78
C GLU A 46 21.06 12.12 -2.29
N ARG A 47 20.47 11.23 -3.10
CA ARG A 47 21.10 9.99 -3.59
C ARG A 47 20.77 9.74 -5.07
N PRO A 48 21.60 10.23 -6.00
CA PRO A 48 21.42 9.97 -7.43
C PRO A 48 21.34 8.46 -7.72
N ASN A 49 20.44 8.08 -8.63
CA ASN A 49 20.18 6.68 -9.04
C ASN A 49 19.67 5.76 -7.90
N TYR A 50 19.13 6.33 -6.83
CA TYR A 50 18.46 5.58 -5.76
C TYR A 50 16.95 5.88 -5.79
N TYR A 51 16.15 4.83 -5.93
CA TYR A 51 14.70 4.90 -6.12
C TYR A 51 13.98 4.07 -5.08
N VAL A 52 12.77 4.50 -4.71
CA VAL A 52 11.93 3.84 -3.72
C VAL A 52 10.54 3.60 -4.32
N VAL A 53 10.11 2.34 -4.26
CA VAL A 53 8.74 1.89 -4.55
C VAL A 53 8.32 0.95 -3.42
N ALA A 54 7.71 1.50 -2.37
CA ALA A 54 7.45 0.77 -1.13
C ALA A 54 6.33 1.44 -0.31
N GLY A 55 5.99 0.88 0.85
CA GLY A 55 5.10 1.54 1.81
C GLY A 55 3.62 1.54 1.42
N PHE A 56 3.18 0.54 0.67
CA PHE A 56 1.80 0.47 0.15
C PHE A 56 0.73 0.22 1.21
N SER A 57 1.09 0.10 2.48
CA SER A 57 0.17 0.09 3.62
C SER A 57 -0.96 -0.96 3.55
N GLY A 58 -0.86 -1.99 2.71
CA GLY A 58 -1.86 -3.06 2.60
C GLY A 58 -2.59 -3.17 1.27
N HIS A 59 -2.50 -2.15 0.42
CA HIS A 59 -3.18 -2.10 -0.87
C HIS A 59 -2.19 -2.10 -2.05
N GLY A 60 -1.01 -2.68 -1.85
CA GLY A 60 0.05 -2.71 -2.88
C GLY A 60 -0.28 -3.62 -4.06
N PHE A 61 -1.04 -4.70 -3.84
CA PHE A 61 -1.35 -5.65 -4.90
C PHE A 61 -2.13 -5.00 -6.05
N MET A 62 -3.16 -4.22 -5.75
CA MET A 62 -3.95 -3.51 -6.76
C MET A 62 -3.14 -2.42 -7.49
N HIS A 63 -2.13 -1.84 -6.84
CA HIS A 63 -1.29 -0.79 -7.41
C HIS A 63 -0.04 -1.31 -8.14
N GLY A 64 0.30 -2.60 -8.01
CA GLY A 64 1.52 -3.18 -8.58
C GLY A 64 1.75 -2.83 -10.06
N PRO A 65 0.75 -2.99 -10.95
CA PRO A 65 0.92 -2.66 -12.37
C PRO A 65 1.26 -1.18 -12.62
N ILE A 66 0.50 -0.26 -12.01
CA ILE A 66 0.71 1.18 -12.23
C ILE A 66 2.00 1.67 -11.55
N ALA A 67 2.36 1.13 -10.39
CA ALA A 67 3.59 1.48 -9.69
C ALA A 67 4.84 1.11 -10.50
N GLY A 68 4.83 -0.05 -11.17
CA GLY A 68 5.91 -0.45 -12.08
C GLY A 68 6.05 0.48 -13.28
N LEU A 69 4.92 0.87 -13.89
CA LEU A 69 4.90 1.82 -15.00
C LEU A 69 5.47 3.18 -14.58
N LEU A 70 4.94 3.77 -13.51
CA LEU A 70 5.37 5.08 -13.01
C LEU A 70 6.85 5.10 -12.59
N MET A 71 7.33 4.02 -11.97
CA MET A 71 8.76 3.92 -11.64
C MET A 71 9.64 3.80 -12.90
N THR A 72 9.15 3.15 -13.96
CA THR A 72 9.85 3.10 -15.25
C THR A 72 10.01 4.51 -15.84
N GLU A 73 8.96 5.33 -15.81
CA GLU A 73 8.99 6.72 -16.26
C GLU A 73 9.95 7.57 -15.42
N ILE A 74 9.93 7.43 -14.09
CA ILE A 74 10.88 8.12 -13.21
C ILE A 74 12.32 7.76 -13.55
N ILE A 75 12.62 6.48 -13.83
CA ILE A 75 13.98 6.02 -14.13
C ILE A 75 14.45 6.49 -15.51
N LEU A 76 13.59 6.39 -16.54
CA LEU A 76 13.97 6.69 -17.92
C LEU A 76 13.87 8.18 -18.27
N ASP A 77 12.82 8.84 -17.80
CA ASP A 77 12.43 10.19 -18.21
C ASP A 77 12.68 11.23 -17.10
N GLY A 78 12.98 10.77 -15.87
CA GLY A 78 13.26 11.62 -14.71
C GLY A 78 12.00 12.07 -13.94
N ALA A 79 10.81 11.79 -14.46
CA ALA A 79 9.53 12.07 -13.80
C ALA A 79 8.44 11.14 -14.33
N ALA A 80 7.48 10.82 -13.47
CA ALA A 80 6.23 10.20 -13.89
C ALA A 80 5.39 11.20 -14.70
N HIS A 81 4.75 10.71 -15.76
CA HIS A 81 3.91 11.50 -16.66
C HIS A 81 2.59 10.81 -17.01
N THR A 82 2.45 9.49 -16.79
CA THR A 82 1.15 8.81 -16.89
C THR A 82 0.17 9.32 -15.84
N GLU A 83 0.63 9.57 -14.60
CA GLU A 83 -0.18 10.12 -13.51
C GLU A 83 0.63 11.10 -12.65
N ASP A 84 -0.04 12.11 -12.09
CA ASP A 84 0.59 13.04 -11.15
C ASP A 84 0.73 12.43 -9.76
N ILE A 85 1.95 11.98 -9.45
CA ILE A 85 2.29 11.35 -8.17
C ILE A 85 3.22 12.20 -7.30
N ARG A 86 3.26 13.53 -7.49
CA ARG A 86 4.10 14.41 -6.67
C ARG A 86 3.75 14.36 -5.18
N SER A 87 2.54 13.98 -4.82
CA SER A 87 2.15 13.77 -3.42
C SER A 87 2.74 12.49 -2.82
N LEU A 88 3.30 11.58 -3.62
CA LEU A 88 3.82 10.27 -3.20
C LEU A 88 5.35 10.25 -3.07
N ASP A 89 6.00 11.41 -3.16
CA ASP A 89 7.44 11.49 -2.99
C ASP A 89 7.89 11.22 -1.54
N TYR A 90 9.16 10.85 -1.37
CA TYR A 90 9.74 10.61 -0.04
C TYR A 90 9.89 11.88 0.81
N ALA A 91 10.11 13.04 0.19
CA ALA A 91 10.35 14.30 0.89
C ALA A 91 9.09 14.79 1.65
N ARG A 92 7.90 14.35 1.25
CA ARG A 92 6.62 14.72 1.88
C ARG A 92 6.61 14.51 3.40
N PHE A 93 7.33 13.51 3.91
CA PHE A 93 7.40 13.23 5.34
C PHE A 93 8.17 14.31 6.09
N ALA A 94 9.32 14.74 5.56
CA ALA A 94 10.13 15.80 6.17
C ALA A 94 9.47 17.18 6.02
N GLU A 95 8.73 17.40 4.93
CA GLU A 95 8.07 18.66 4.61
C GLU A 95 6.67 18.80 5.23
N GLY A 96 6.15 17.75 5.87
CA GLY A 96 4.83 17.76 6.49
C GLY A 96 3.66 17.81 5.48
N ARG A 97 3.88 17.38 4.23
CA ARG A 97 2.86 17.36 3.16
C ARG A 97 2.02 16.08 3.16
N LEU A 98 1.73 15.54 4.33
CA LEU A 98 1.03 14.25 4.46
C LEU A 98 -0.43 14.37 4.01
N VAL A 99 -0.90 13.37 3.25
CA VAL A 99 -2.31 13.20 2.91
C VAL A 99 -2.77 11.87 3.47
N ARG A 100 -3.77 11.88 4.35
CA ARG A 100 -4.22 10.65 5.03
C ARG A 100 -5.10 9.83 4.10
N GLU A 101 -4.75 8.57 3.86
CA GLU A 101 -5.70 7.58 3.33
C GLU A 101 -6.51 6.98 4.50
N TYR A 102 -7.83 6.90 4.32
CA TYR A 102 -8.77 6.43 5.34
C TYR A 102 -9.32 5.04 5.03
N ASN A 103 -9.16 4.57 3.80
CA ASN A 103 -9.71 3.31 3.30
C ASN A 103 -8.64 2.20 3.27
N VAL A 104 -7.65 2.28 4.15
CA VAL A 104 -6.68 1.22 4.40
C VAL A 104 -7.11 0.45 5.65
N ILE A 105 -7.14 -0.88 5.53
CA ILE A 105 -7.58 -1.82 6.58
C ILE A 105 -6.37 -2.34 7.35
#